data_AF-A0A9D8RAM2-F1
#
_entry.id   AF-A0A9D8RAM2-F1
#
_cell.length_a   1.000
_cell.length_b   1.000
_cell.length_c   1.000
_cell.angle_alpha   90.00
_cell.angle_beta   90.00
_cell.angle_gamma   90.00
#
_symmetry.space_group_name_H-M   'P 1'
#
loop_
_entity.id
_entity.type
_entity.pdbx_description
1 polymer ?
#
loop_
_entity_poly.entity_id
_entity_poly.type
_entity_poly.pdbx_seq_one_letter_code
_entity_poly.pdbx_strand_id
1 'polypeptide(L)'
;HSERRSVSCAEMRYNADGTIQELPYFRENVLEAVGTFNPFRKVEAETMYWGWGLKTKESATFPKSIQLCNIDNGESLTLRNVDFGSRGAKKFMANIASVKAGSIIEIHLDNAEGQLVGTLKVPQTGSLDSWKTASCKMKGANGVHDLVFVFKGTAGNDLFLWDWWSME
;
A
#
# COMPACT_ATOMS: atom_id res chain seq x y z
N HIS A 1 -15.99 -27.87 8.82
CA HIS A 1 -16.07 -26.63 9.61
C HIS A 1 -15.75 -25.46 8.70
N SER A 2 -16.71 -24.57 8.45
CA SER A 2 -16.64 -23.51 7.44
C SER A 2 -16.65 -22.11 8.05
N GLU A 3 -16.07 -21.94 9.24
CA GLU A 3 -16.00 -20.63 9.89
C GLU A 3 -14.83 -19.83 9.32
N ARG A 4 -15.14 -18.67 8.73
CA ARG A 4 -14.14 -17.68 8.31
C ARG A 4 -13.91 -16.74 9.49
N ARG A 5 -12.66 -16.65 9.95
CA ARG A 5 -12.24 -15.75 11.02
C ARG A 5 -11.41 -14.60 10.46
N SER A 6 -11.35 -13.51 11.19
CA SER A 6 -10.49 -12.35 10.89
C SER A 6 -9.83 -11.90 12.19
N VAL A 7 -8.74 -11.15 12.08
CA VAL A 7 -7.97 -10.66 13.22
C VAL A 7 -8.37 -9.22 13.51
N SER A 8 -8.53 -8.89 14.79
CA SER A 8 -8.65 -7.54 15.30
C SER A 8 -7.72 -7.36 16.50
N CYS A 9 -7.39 -6.11 16.80
CA CYS A 9 -6.60 -5.76 17.98
C CYS A 9 -7.18 -4.49 18.62
N ALA A 10 -6.94 -4.34 19.93
CA ALA A 10 -7.34 -3.19 20.72
C ALA A 10 -6.31 -3.01 21.85
N GLU A 11 -6.22 -1.80 22.39
CA GLU A 11 -5.34 -1.52 23.52
C GLU A 11 -5.88 -2.22 24.78
N MET A 12 -4.99 -2.89 25.54
CA MET A 12 -5.33 -3.50 26.82
C MET A 12 -4.84 -2.61 27.96
N ARG A 13 -5.71 -2.33 28.93
CA ARG A 13 -5.40 -1.49 30.09
C ARG A 13 -5.55 -2.27 31.39
N TYR A 14 -4.62 -2.03 32.31
CA TYR A 14 -4.67 -2.58 33.67
C TYR A 14 -5.19 -1.52 34.64
N ASN A 15 -6.02 -1.95 35.58
CA ASN A 15 -6.35 -1.19 36.77
C ASN A 15 -5.16 -1.16 37.74
N ALA A 16 -5.18 -0.24 38.70
CA ALA A 16 -4.11 -0.08 39.69
C ALA A 16 -3.91 -1.34 40.57
N ASP A 17 -4.95 -2.16 40.72
CA ASP A 17 -4.93 -3.42 41.46
C ASP A 17 -4.43 -4.62 40.62
N GLY A 18 -4.06 -4.39 39.36
CA GLY A 18 -3.57 -5.42 38.43
C GLY A 18 -4.65 -6.18 37.66
N THR A 19 -5.95 -5.87 37.86
CA THR A 19 -7.03 -6.42 37.04
C THR A 19 -7.07 -5.78 35.64
N ILE A 20 -7.66 -6.46 34.66
CA ILE A 20 -7.77 -5.96 33.27
C ILE A 20 -9.11 -5.24 33.11
N GLN A 21 -9.09 -4.08 32.42
CA GLN A 21 -10.31 -3.38 32.04
C GLN A 21 -11.02 -4.11 30.90
N GLU A 22 -12.32 -4.37 31.08
CA GLU A 22 -13.15 -4.91 30.00
C GLU A 22 -13.26 -3.88 28.87
N LEU A 23 -13.11 -4.36 27.63
CA LEU A 23 -13.24 -3.52 26.45
C LEU A 23 -14.69 -3.47 25.98
N PRO A 24 -15.14 -2.32 25.44
CA PRO A 24 -16.40 -2.25 24.73
C PRO A 24 -16.37 -3.15 23.49
N TYR A 25 -17.50 -3.27 22.81
CA TYR A 25 -17.61 -4.10 21.62
C TYR A 25 -16.55 -3.72 20.58
N PHE A 26 -15.94 -4.72 19.91
CA PHE A 26 -14.75 -4.51 19.08
C PHE A 26 -14.90 -3.47 17.98
N ARG A 27 -16.11 -3.21 17.48
CA ARG A 27 -16.38 -2.18 16.46
C ARG A 27 -16.22 -0.74 16.96
N GLU A 28 -16.22 -0.55 18.27
CA GLU A 28 -16.10 0.76 18.93
C GLU A 28 -14.65 1.05 19.35
N ASN A 29 -13.77 0.04 19.31
CA ASN A 29 -12.36 0.21 19.62
C ASN A 29 -11.63 0.77 18.39
N VAL A 30 -11.12 1.98 18.51
CA VAL A 30 -10.26 2.61 17.51
C VAL A 30 -8.80 2.41 17.93
N LEU A 31 -7.99 1.86 17.04
CA LEU A 31 -6.54 1.79 17.24
C LEU A 31 -5.88 2.98 16.55
N GLU A 32 -5.27 3.85 17.35
CA GLU A 32 -4.50 4.96 16.85
C GLU A 32 -3.12 4.49 16.35
N ALA A 33 -2.65 5.13 15.27
CA ALA A 33 -1.30 4.88 14.79
C ALA A 33 -0.28 5.38 15.82
N VAL A 34 0.70 4.55 16.16
CA VAL A 34 1.72 4.85 17.17
C VAL A 34 2.80 5.85 16.71
N GLY A 35 2.78 6.25 15.43
CA GLY A 35 3.76 7.16 14.85
C GLY A 35 3.55 7.37 13.36
N THR A 36 4.49 8.07 12.73
CA THR A 36 4.51 8.31 11.29
C THR A 36 5.28 7.23 10.54
N PHE A 37 4.95 7.07 9.26
CA PHE A 37 5.59 6.13 8.36
C PHE A 37 6.59 6.84 7.44
N ASN A 38 7.83 6.34 7.37
CA ASN A 38 8.88 6.90 6.52
C ASN A 38 8.82 6.32 5.09
N PRO A 39 8.54 7.12 4.04
CA PRO A 39 8.47 6.67 2.64
C PRO A 39 9.83 6.65 1.92
N PHE A 40 10.90 7.19 2.52
CA PHE A 40 12.22 7.35 1.91
C PHE A 40 13.15 6.14 2.10
N ARG A 41 12.56 4.99 2.42
CA ARG A 41 13.23 3.68 2.45
C ARG A 41 12.57 2.75 1.43
N LYS A 42 13.17 1.59 1.19
CA LYS A 42 12.45 0.51 0.51
C LYS A 42 11.30 0.05 1.40
N VAL A 43 10.12 -0.06 0.82
CA VAL A 43 8.88 -0.51 1.45
C VAL A 43 8.29 -1.60 0.56
N GLU A 44 7.96 -2.73 1.16
CA GLU A 44 7.28 -3.81 0.43
C GLU A 44 5.86 -3.37 0.04
N ALA A 45 5.41 -3.73 -1.16
CA ALA A 45 4.11 -3.35 -1.69
C ALA A 45 2.96 -3.90 -0.84
N GLU A 46 3.14 -5.04 -0.20
CA GLU A 46 2.20 -5.64 0.75
C GLU A 46 2.18 -4.97 2.14
N THR A 47 2.98 -3.91 2.37
CA THR A 47 2.87 -3.08 3.57
C THR A 47 1.76 -2.06 3.38
N MET A 48 0.60 -2.27 4.02
CA MET A 48 -0.57 -1.41 3.88
C MET A 48 -1.33 -1.23 5.19
N TYR A 49 -1.99 -0.07 5.31
CA TYR A 49 -3.04 0.18 6.31
C TYR A 49 -4.39 -0.35 5.82
N TRP A 50 -4.69 -0.17 4.53
CA TRP A 50 -5.91 -0.67 3.89
C TRP A 50 -5.64 -1.10 2.46
N GLY A 51 -6.34 -2.14 2.00
CA GLY A 51 -6.33 -2.59 0.62
C GLY A 51 -7.73 -2.95 0.16
N TRP A 52 -8.14 -2.45 -0.99
CA TRP A 52 -9.44 -2.77 -1.59
C TRP A 52 -9.26 -3.72 -2.77
N GLY A 53 -9.84 -4.92 -2.68
CA GLY A 53 -9.83 -5.94 -3.75
C GLY A 53 -8.55 -6.78 -3.87
N LEU A 54 -7.42 -6.25 -3.41
CA LEU A 54 -6.08 -6.82 -3.56
C LEU A 54 -5.87 -8.22 -2.96
N LYS A 55 -4.83 -8.90 -3.44
CA LYS A 55 -4.30 -10.16 -2.89
C LYS A 55 -2.78 -10.10 -2.77
N THR A 56 -2.24 -10.93 -1.88
CA THR A 56 -0.79 -11.15 -1.75
C THR A 56 -0.46 -12.61 -2.02
N LYS A 57 0.73 -12.87 -2.54
CA LYS A 57 1.25 -14.22 -2.74
C LYS A 57 2.76 -14.25 -2.58
N GLU A 58 3.32 -15.42 -2.32
CA GLU A 58 4.78 -15.62 -2.38
C GLU A 58 5.31 -15.32 -3.78
N SER A 59 6.46 -14.65 -3.86
CA SER A 59 7.12 -14.38 -5.11
C SER A 59 7.79 -15.64 -5.66
N ALA A 60 7.51 -15.95 -6.93
CA ALA A 60 8.21 -17.00 -7.65
C ALA A 60 9.64 -16.59 -8.02
N THR A 61 9.91 -15.27 -8.13
CA THR A 61 11.21 -14.73 -8.55
C THR A 61 12.11 -14.42 -7.37
N PHE A 62 11.54 -13.94 -6.25
CA PHE A 62 12.29 -13.55 -5.05
C PHE A 62 11.96 -14.51 -3.90
N PRO A 63 12.80 -15.53 -3.64
CA PRO A 63 12.51 -16.51 -2.60
C PRO A 63 12.28 -15.85 -1.24
N LYS A 64 11.19 -16.25 -0.57
CA LYS A 64 10.76 -15.70 0.73
C LYS A 64 10.30 -14.23 0.70
N SER A 65 10.09 -13.65 -0.48
CA SER A 65 9.38 -12.37 -0.65
C SER A 65 7.89 -12.61 -0.83
N ILE A 66 7.08 -11.65 -0.39
CA ILE A 66 5.67 -11.54 -0.77
C ILE A 66 5.56 -10.45 -1.84
N GLN A 67 4.49 -10.51 -2.62
CA GLN A 67 4.19 -9.51 -3.63
C GLN A 67 2.69 -9.29 -3.72
N LEU A 68 2.31 -8.08 -4.12
CA LEU A 68 0.94 -7.75 -4.46
C LEU A 68 0.57 -8.37 -5.81
N CYS A 69 -0.64 -8.92 -5.89
CA CYS A 69 -1.20 -9.56 -7.07
C CYS A 69 -2.72 -9.39 -7.10
N ASN A 70 -3.35 -9.87 -8.18
CA ASN A 70 -4.79 -9.66 -8.43
C ASN A 70 -5.16 -8.17 -8.31
N ILE A 71 -4.33 -7.33 -8.92
CA ILE A 71 -4.51 -5.88 -8.96
C ILE A 71 -5.41 -5.58 -10.15
N ASP A 72 -6.64 -5.16 -9.88
CA ASP A 72 -7.64 -4.86 -10.88
C ASP A 72 -7.86 -3.34 -11.02
N ASN A 73 -8.52 -2.93 -12.11
CA ASN A 73 -8.77 -1.51 -12.37
C ASN A 73 -9.76 -0.92 -11.35
N GLY A 74 -9.38 0.18 -10.71
CA GLY A 74 -10.17 0.87 -9.69
C GLY A 74 -9.86 0.41 -8.26
N GLU A 75 -8.98 -0.57 -8.09
CA GLU A 75 -8.52 -1.00 -6.78
C GLU A 75 -7.48 -0.04 -6.20
N SER A 76 -7.26 -0.13 -4.89
CA SER A 76 -6.37 0.78 -4.19
C SER A 76 -5.68 0.19 -2.97
N LEU A 77 -4.53 0.78 -2.65
CA LEU A 77 -3.75 0.51 -1.45
C LEU A 77 -3.51 1.83 -0.71
N THR A 78 -3.70 1.84 0.60
CA THR A 78 -3.46 3.02 1.44
C THR A 78 -2.43 2.71 2.52
N LEU A 79 -1.47 3.61 2.71
CA LEU A 79 -0.66 3.72 3.93
C LEU A 79 -1.13 4.92 4.75
N ARG A 80 -1.11 4.78 6.07
CA ARG A 80 -1.55 5.82 7.00
C ARG A 80 -0.36 6.61 7.57
N ASN A 81 -0.57 7.91 7.78
CA ASN A 81 0.38 8.83 8.44
C ASN A 81 1.80 8.81 7.82
N VAL A 82 1.89 8.82 6.49
CA VAL A 82 3.17 8.88 5.78
C VAL A 82 3.76 10.28 5.88
N ASP A 83 4.98 10.38 6.42
CA ASP A 83 5.69 11.64 6.61
C ASP A 83 6.69 11.91 5.48
N PHE A 84 6.32 12.85 4.61
CA PHE A 84 7.16 13.32 3.51
C PHE A 84 8.12 14.45 3.93
N GLY A 85 8.03 14.92 5.18
CA GLY A 85 8.75 16.06 5.69
C GLY A 85 8.45 17.37 4.94
N SER A 86 9.16 18.43 5.30
CA SER A 86 8.96 19.77 4.70
C SER A 86 9.43 19.86 3.24
N ARG A 87 10.42 19.06 2.83
CA ARG A 87 10.95 19.06 1.45
C ARG A 87 10.06 18.30 0.48
N GLY A 88 9.38 17.28 0.97
CA GLY A 88 8.47 16.44 0.22
C GLY A 88 9.15 15.49 -0.76
N ALA A 89 8.40 14.49 -1.22
CA ALA A 89 8.86 13.56 -2.24
C ALA A 89 8.89 14.19 -3.64
N LYS A 90 9.93 13.89 -4.40
CA LYS A 90 10.18 14.34 -5.78
C LYS A 90 10.14 13.21 -6.79
N LYS A 91 10.31 11.97 -6.35
CA LYS A 91 10.28 10.80 -7.22
C LYS A 91 9.71 9.60 -6.48
N PHE A 92 8.90 8.83 -7.19
CA PHE A 92 8.44 7.52 -6.76
C PHE A 92 9.06 6.46 -7.65
N MET A 93 9.44 5.34 -7.04
CA MET A 93 9.96 4.16 -7.72
C MET A 93 9.22 2.92 -7.26
N ALA A 94 8.95 2.00 -8.18
CA ALA A 94 8.31 0.74 -7.88
C ALA A 94 8.92 -0.38 -8.73
N ASN A 95 9.11 -1.55 -8.12
CA ASN A 95 9.55 -2.76 -8.81
C ASN A 95 8.35 -3.61 -9.19
N ILE A 96 8.14 -3.74 -10.50
CA ILE A 96 6.89 -4.24 -11.06
C ILE A 96 7.19 -5.24 -12.19
N ALA A 97 6.33 -6.25 -12.33
CA ALA A 97 6.26 -7.13 -13.48
C ALA A 97 4.89 -7.03 -14.14
N SER A 98 4.84 -6.89 -15.47
CA SER A 98 3.58 -6.81 -16.21
C SER A 98 3.70 -7.36 -17.63
N VAL A 99 2.68 -8.10 -18.06
CA VAL A 99 2.50 -8.53 -19.45
C VAL A 99 1.48 -7.65 -20.20
N LYS A 100 0.71 -6.83 -19.48
CA LYS A 100 -0.38 -6.01 -20.03
C LYS A 100 0.09 -4.57 -20.26
N ALA A 101 -0.36 -3.96 -21.35
CA ALA A 101 -0.09 -2.56 -21.63
C ALA A 101 -1.16 -1.65 -21.00
N GLY A 102 -0.80 -0.38 -20.77
CA GLY A 102 -1.76 0.66 -20.40
C GLY A 102 -2.11 0.73 -18.91
N SER A 103 -1.42 -0.03 -18.06
CA SER A 103 -1.58 0.07 -16.60
C SER A 103 -0.82 1.28 -16.04
N ILE A 104 -1.41 1.94 -15.04
CA ILE A 104 -0.79 3.04 -14.29
C ILE A 104 -1.07 2.88 -12.79
N ILE A 105 -0.21 3.50 -11.99
CA ILE A 105 -0.45 3.77 -10.56
C ILE A 105 -0.58 5.27 -10.39
N GLU A 106 -1.76 5.73 -10.01
CA GLU A 106 -1.96 7.10 -9.53
C GLU A 106 -1.63 7.17 -8.05
N ILE A 107 -0.94 8.23 -7.66
CA ILE A 107 -0.46 8.44 -6.29
C ILE A 107 -1.18 9.66 -5.75
N HIS A 108 -2.07 9.44 -4.80
CA HIS A 108 -2.89 10.47 -4.17
C HIS A 108 -2.53 10.66 -2.70
N LEU A 109 -2.85 11.84 -2.17
CA LEU A 109 -2.82 12.12 -0.74
C LEU A 109 -4.22 12.06 -0.15
N ASP A 110 -4.30 11.60 1.10
CA ASP A 110 -5.46 11.56 2.00
C ASP A 110 -6.60 10.60 1.61
N ASN A 111 -6.97 10.52 0.33
CA ASN A 111 -7.97 9.57 -0.18
C ASN A 111 -7.79 9.28 -1.69
N ALA A 112 -8.55 8.33 -2.23
CA ALA A 112 -8.43 7.88 -3.63
C ALA A 112 -8.78 8.97 -4.67
N GLU A 113 -9.61 9.95 -4.29
CA GLU A 113 -9.97 11.11 -5.09
C GLU A 113 -9.20 12.38 -4.67
N GLY A 114 -8.22 12.24 -3.75
CA GLY A 114 -7.48 13.34 -3.17
C GLY A 114 -6.47 13.96 -4.13
N GLN A 115 -5.55 14.76 -3.62
CA GLN A 115 -4.56 15.44 -4.45
C GLN A 115 -3.67 14.42 -5.18
N LEU A 116 -3.74 14.40 -6.51
CA LEU A 116 -2.83 13.60 -7.35
C LEU A 116 -1.43 14.22 -7.32
N VAL A 117 -0.47 13.51 -6.74
CA VAL A 117 0.92 13.95 -6.59
C VAL A 117 1.89 13.26 -7.54
N GLY A 118 1.47 12.18 -8.20
CA GLY A 118 2.28 11.49 -9.20
C GLY A 118 1.49 10.43 -9.97
N THR A 119 1.98 10.07 -11.16
CA THR A 119 1.41 8.98 -11.96
C THR A 119 2.54 8.14 -12.51
N LEU A 120 2.64 6.89 -12.05
CA LEU A 120 3.60 5.92 -12.57
C LEU A 120 2.98 5.16 -13.74
N LYS A 121 3.62 5.24 -14.91
CA LYS A 121 3.30 4.33 -16.02
C LYS A 121 3.94 2.97 -15.75
N VAL A 122 3.15 1.91 -15.78
CA VAL A 122 3.65 0.55 -15.62
C VAL A 122 4.14 0.03 -16.97
N PRO A 123 5.45 -0.26 -17.12
CA PRO A 123 5.97 -0.79 -18.37
C PRO A 123 5.61 -2.28 -18.53
N GLN A 124 5.46 -2.72 -19.77
CA GLN A 124 5.51 -4.15 -20.07
C GLN A 124 6.92 -4.67 -19.81
N THR A 125 7.03 -5.74 -19.04
CA THR A 125 8.28 -6.40 -18.70
C THR A 125 8.50 -7.69 -19.50
N GLY A 126 7.45 -8.21 -20.13
CA GLY A 126 7.50 -9.35 -21.06
C GLY A 126 7.05 -10.66 -20.44
N SER A 127 7.28 -10.87 -19.13
CA SER A 127 6.72 -11.98 -18.36
C SER A 127 6.47 -11.55 -16.92
N LEU A 128 5.69 -12.35 -16.18
CA LEU A 128 5.44 -12.14 -14.75
C LEU A 128 6.64 -12.49 -13.85
N ASP A 129 7.70 -13.07 -14.43
CA ASP A 129 8.99 -13.32 -13.76
C ASP A 129 10.05 -12.28 -14.14
N SER A 130 9.74 -11.37 -15.08
CA SER A 130 10.63 -10.29 -15.49
C SER A 130 10.22 -9.02 -14.77
N TRP A 131 11.09 -8.51 -13.90
CA TRP A 131 10.84 -7.35 -13.06
C TRP A 131 11.64 -6.14 -13.53
N LYS A 132 11.02 -4.96 -13.48
CA LYS A 132 11.69 -3.69 -13.75
C LYS A 132 11.33 -2.66 -12.69
N THR A 133 12.31 -1.84 -12.33
CA THR A 133 12.04 -0.64 -11.53
C THR A 133 11.59 0.47 -12.47
N ALA A 134 10.32 0.86 -12.34
CA ALA A 134 9.74 2.01 -13.00
C ALA A 134 9.79 3.22 -12.06
N SER A 135 9.77 4.44 -12.60
CA SER A 135 9.73 5.65 -11.78
C SER A 135 8.90 6.76 -12.40
N CYS A 136 8.40 7.67 -11.56
CA CYS A 136 7.73 8.89 -11.98
C CYS A 136 8.12 10.07 -11.08
N LYS A 137 7.90 11.29 -11.58
CA LYS A 137 8.09 12.51 -10.81
C LYS A 137 6.90 12.69 -9.86
N MET A 138 7.19 13.16 -8.65
CA MET A 138 6.22 13.58 -7.65
C MET A 138 6.23 15.09 -7.46
N LYS A 139 5.06 15.67 -7.21
CA LYS A 139 4.90 17.10 -6.91
C LYS A 139 3.83 17.29 -5.84
N GLY A 140 4.15 18.10 -4.84
CA GLY A 140 3.19 18.52 -3.80
C GLY A 140 2.94 17.50 -2.69
N ALA A 141 3.77 16.46 -2.56
CA ALA A 141 3.72 15.52 -1.43
C ALA A 141 4.67 16.00 -0.32
N ASN A 142 4.17 16.84 0.59
CA ASN A 142 4.92 17.45 1.70
C ASN A 142 4.12 17.28 3.00
N GLY A 143 4.77 17.21 4.16
CA GLY A 143 4.09 17.03 5.44
C GLY A 143 3.63 15.59 5.67
N VAL A 144 2.63 15.40 6.53
CA VAL A 144 2.11 14.08 6.91
C VAL A 144 0.73 13.86 6.29
N HIS A 145 0.59 12.78 5.52
CA HIS A 145 -0.65 12.45 4.82
C HIS A 145 -0.87 10.94 4.81
N ASP A 146 -2.12 10.50 4.60
CA ASP A 146 -2.34 9.16 4.10
C ASP A 146 -1.90 9.10 2.64
N LEU A 147 -1.21 8.04 2.25
CA LEU A 147 -0.69 7.83 0.90
C LEU A 147 -1.53 6.76 0.22
N VAL A 148 -2.17 7.12 -0.89
CA VAL A 148 -3.09 6.23 -1.60
C VAL A 148 -2.56 5.94 -2.99
N PHE A 149 -2.41 4.66 -3.31
CA PHE A 149 -2.09 4.18 -4.64
C PHE A 149 -3.38 3.66 -5.29
N VAL A 150 -3.79 4.28 -6.39
CA VAL A 150 -4.97 3.88 -7.17
C VAL A 150 -4.50 3.21 -8.46
N PHE A 151 -4.98 2.00 -8.71
CA PHE A 151 -4.57 1.21 -9.85
C PHE A 151 -5.55 1.39 -11.00
N LYS A 152 -5.06 1.72 -12.19
CA LYS A 152 -5.89 1.87 -13.39
C LYS A 152 -5.28 1.11 -14.55
N GLY A 153 -6.13 0.56 -15.43
CA GLY A 153 -5.68 -0.14 -16.62
C GLY A 153 -6.82 -0.60 -17.51
N THR A 154 -6.54 -0.76 -18.81
CA THR A 154 -7.54 -1.07 -19.84
C THR A 154 -8.03 -2.51 -19.82
N ALA A 155 -7.21 -3.44 -19.31
CA ALA A 155 -7.54 -4.86 -19.27
C ALA A 155 -8.55 -5.24 -18.16
N GLY A 156 -8.91 -4.30 -17.28
CA GLY A 156 -9.88 -4.49 -16.20
C GLY A 156 -9.36 -5.28 -14.99
N ASN A 157 -8.57 -6.34 -15.22
CA ASN A 157 -8.06 -7.21 -14.16
C ASN A 157 -6.57 -7.55 -14.29
N ASP A 158 -5.97 -8.15 -13.26
CA ASP A 158 -4.59 -8.67 -13.18
C ASP A 158 -3.59 -7.78 -13.94
N LEU A 159 -3.56 -6.50 -13.57
CA LEU A 159 -2.88 -5.45 -14.33
C LEU A 159 -1.35 -5.61 -14.29
N PHE A 160 -0.80 -5.98 -13.13
CA PHE A 160 0.63 -6.20 -12.89
C PHE A 160 0.85 -6.88 -11.54
N LEU A 161 2.11 -7.25 -11.26
CA LEU A 161 2.60 -7.69 -9.95
C LEU A 161 3.51 -6.60 -9.38
N TRP A 162 3.44 -6.38 -8.07
CA TRP A 162 4.20 -5.31 -7.41
C TRP A 162 4.90 -5.85 -6.17
N ASP A 163 6.22 -5.69 -6.10
CA ASP A 163 7.09 -6.26 -5.05
C ASP A 163 7.41 -5.19 -4.01
N TRP A 164 8.11 -4.11 -4.39
CA TRP A 164 8.44 -3.01 -3.48
C TRP A 164 8.33 -1.64 -4.14
N TRP A 165 8.37 -0.60 -3.31
CA TRP A 165 8.47 0.79 -3.72
C TRP A 165 9.36 1.61 -2.78
N SER A 166 9.75 2.81 -3.24
CA SER A 166 10.41 3.81 -2.42
C SER A 166 10.22 5.21 -3.02
N MET A 167 10.49 6.22 -2.21
CA MET A 167 10.47 7.62 -2.64
C MET A 167 11.81 8.32 -2.38
N GLU A 168 12.06 9.36 -3.17
CA GLU A 168 13.21 10.29 -3.06
C GLU A 168 12.71 11.74 -3.05
#